data_AF-A0A2H5AZ38-F1
#
_entry.id   AF-A0A2H5AZ38-F1
#
_cell.length_a   1.000
_cell.length_b   1.000
_cell.length_c   1.000
_cell.angle_alpha   90.00
_cell.angle_beta   90.00
_cell.angle_gamma   90.00
#
_symmetry.space_group_name_H-M   'P 1'
#
loop_
_entity.id
_entity.type
_entity.pdbx_description
1 polymer ?
#
loop_
_entity_poly.entity_id
_entity_poly.type
_entity_poly.pdbx_seq_one_letter_code
_entity_poly.pdbx_strand_id
1 'polypeptide(L)'
;MFVVVAALLGLFRVLTGELVVSPAGLTMVAAAAALVLVAGVAAATLATARVLGARAPAFVRSGTLRRHAFRTAFLPQRDPDARGRRRPRAPGAAPAAA
;
A
#
# COMPACT_ATOMS: atom_id res chain seq x y z
N MET A 1 -15.85 23.64 23.77
CA MET A 1 -15.79 25.12 23.68
C MET A 1 -14.58 25.68 24.43
N PHE A 2 -14.41 25.40 25.72
CA PHE A 2 -13.30 25.92 26.55
C PHE A 2 -11.90 25.63 25.98
N VAL A 3 -11.63 24.38 25.56
CA VAL A 3 -10.32 23.99 24.98
C VAL A 3 -10.01 24.76 23.69
N VAL A 4 -11.01 24.96 22.83
CA VAL A 4 -10.84 25.69 21.57
C VAL A 4 -10.55 27.16 21.84
N VAL A 5 -11.28 27.77 22.77
CA VAL A 5 -11.04 29.16 23.18
C VAL A 5 -9.65 29.32 23.78
N ALA A 6 -9.22 28.41 24.66
CA ALA A 6 -7.87 28.44 25.24
C ALA A 6 -6.76 28.29 24.17
N ALA A 7 -6.96 27.41 23.18
CA ALA A 7 -6.01 27.23 22.08
C ALA A 7 -5.91 28.48 21.19
N LEU A 8 -7.03 29.13 20.88
CA LEU A 8 -7.06 30.36 20.09
C LEU A 8 -6.37 31.52 20.82
N LEU A 9 -6.60 31.67 22.12
CA LEU A 9 -5.93 32.67 22.95
C LEU A 9 -4.41 32.40 23.04
N GLY A 10 -4.02 31.14 23.20
CA GLY A 10 -2.61 30.74 23.17
C GLY A 10 -1.95 31.05 21.82
N LEU A 11 -2.62 30.74 20.70
CA LEU A 11 -2.12 31.04 19.36
C LEU A 11 -1.97 32.56 19.14
N PHE A 12 -2.96 33.35 19.54
CA PHE A 12 -2.91 34.82 19.46
C PHE A 12 -1.69 35.37 20.21
N ARG A 13 -1.44 34.87 21.43
CA ARG A 13 -0.29 35.24 22.27
C ARG A 13 1.07 34.88 21.66
N VAL A 14 1.15 33.81 20.87
CA VAL A 14 2.36 33.45 20.12
C VAL A 14 2.55 34.40 18.94
N LEU A 15 1.47 34.69 18.19
CA LEU A 15 1.50 35.58 17.03
C LEU A 15 1.84 37.03 17.39
N THR A 16 1.40 37.50 18.56
CA THR A 16 1.78 38.83 19.09
C THR A 16 3.14 38.84 19.78
N GLY A 17 3.82 37.69 19.87
CA GLY A 17 5.14 37.55 20.48
C GLY A 17 5.15 37.55 22.02
N GLU A 18 4.00 37.70 22.68
CA GLU A 18 3.89 37.82 24.15
C GLU A 18 4.45 36.57 24.86
N LEU A 19 4.21 35.37 24.30
CA LEU A 19 4.79 34.12 24.79
C LEU A 19 6.29 33.96 24.45
N VAL A 20 6.79 34.68 23.46
CA VAL A 20 8.19 34.56 22.99
C VAL A 20 9.14 35.45 23.80
N VAL A 21 8.60 36.49 24.45
CA VAL A 21 9.38 37.44 25.27
C VAL A 21 9.77 36.86 26.63
N SER A 22 9.05 35.86 27.13
CA SER A 22 9.34 35.23 28.42
C SER A 22 10.01 33.86 28.26
N PRO A 23 11.00 33.51 29.12
CA PRO A 23 11.66 32.20 29.06
C PRO A 23 10.68 31.04 29.30
N ALA A 24 9.69 31.23 30.18
CA ALA A 24 8.64 30.24 30.43
C ALA A 24 7.68 30.08 29.25
N GLY A 25 7.39 31.15 28.52
CA GLY A 25 6.56 31.08 27.32
C GLY A 25 7.29 30.39 26.16
N LEU A 26 8.60 30.65 26.00
CA LEU A 26 9.44 29.95 25.02
C LEU A 26 9.48 28.44 25.24
N THR A 27 9.61 27.98 26.49
CA THR A 27 9.61 26.55 26.81
C THR A 27 8.23 25.92 26.55
N MET A 28 7.14 26.62 26.84
CA MET A 28 5.78 26.17 26.52
C MET A 28 5.55 26.05 25.00
N VAL A 29 6.00 27.04 24.22
CA VAL A 29 5.91 27.00 22.75
C VAL A 29 6.74 25.85 22.18
N ALA A 30 7.96 25.65 22.68
CA ALA A 30 8.81 24.54 22.27
C ALA A 30 8.19 23.17 22.60
N ALA A 31 7.63 23.01 23.80
CA ALA A 31 6.96 21.78 24.20
C ALA A 31 5.71 21.50 23.34
N ALA A 32 4.90 22.53 23.05
CA ALA A 32 3.75 22.40 22.17
C ALA A 32 4.17 22.01 20.74
N ALA A 33 5.21 22.65 20.20
CA ALA A 33 5.75 22.32 18.88
C ALA A 33 6.27 20.89 18.80
N ALA A 34 6.99 20.43 19.83
CA ALA A 34 7.46 19.05 19.92
C ALA A 34 6.29 18.05 19.95
N LEU A 35 5.24 18.33 20.73
CA LEU A 35 4.05 17.49 20.79
C LEU A 35 3.34 17.41 19.43
N VAL A 36 3.19 18.53 18.71
CA VAL A 36 2.60 18.55 17.36
C VAL A 36 3.44 17.74 16.38
N LEU A 37 4.77 17.86 16.44
CA LEU A 37 5.67 17.06 15.60
C LEU A 37 5.50 15.56 15.85
N VAL A 38 5.53 15.14 17.12
CA VAL A 38 5.37 13.73 17.50
C VAL A 38 4.00 13.20 17.06
N ALA A 39 2.93 13.96 17.30
CA ALA A 39 1.57 13.60 16.87
C ALA A 39 1.48 13.50 15.34
N GLY A 40 2.10 14.43 14.61
CA GLY A 40 2.16 14.42 13.15
C GLY A 40 2.89 13.20 12.61
N VAL A 41 4.05 12.85 13.17
CA VAL A 41 4.80 11.64 12.81
C VAL A 41 3.97 10.39 13.09
N ALA A 42 3.33 10.28 14.25
CA ALA A 42 2.48 9.14 14.60
C ALA A 42 1.27 9.01 13.65
N ALA A 43 0.62 10.12 13.31
CA ALA A 43 -0.50 10.10 12.36
C ALA A 43 -0.04 9.69 10.95
N ALA A 44 1.09 10.21 10.48
CA ALA A 44 1.66 9.87 9.18
C ALA A 44 2.09 8.40 9.10
N THR A 45 2.69 7.85 10.17
CA THR A 45 3.07 6.44 10.22
C THR A 45 1.85 5.53 10.21
N LEU A 46 0.80 5.83 10.98
CA LEU A 46 -0.46 5.08 10.95
C LEU A 46 -1.13 5.14 9.56
N ALA A 47 -1.18 6.32 8.95
CA ALA A 47 -1.76 6.49 7.61
C ALA A 47 -0.99 5.65 6.57
N THR A 48 0.35 5.69 6.62
CA THR A 48 1.20 4.90 5.74
C THR A 48 1.02 3.41 5.97
N ALA A 49 1.01 2.97 7.24
CA ALA A 49 0.77 1.58 7.61
C ALA A 49 -0.60 1.07 7.14
N ARG A 50 -1.65 1.90 7.23
CA ARG A 50 -2.98 1.59 6.70
C ARG A 50 -2.95 1.40 5.18
N VAL A 51 -2.32 2.30 4.44
CA VAL A 51 -2.23 2.24 2.97
C VAL A 51 -1.43 1.01 2.53
N LEU A 52 -0.28 0.76 3.14
CA LEU A 52 0.55 -0.40 2.84
C LEU A 52 -0.12 -1.71 3.27
N GLY A 53 -0.71 -1.73 4.46
CA GLY A 53 -1.44 -2.88 5.00
C GLY A 53 -2.66 -3.25 4.16
N ALA A 54 -3.42 -2.27 3.66
CA ALA A 54 -4.56 -2.52 2.76
C ALA A 54 -4.13 -3.22 1.46
N ARG A 55 -2.90 -2.98 1.00
CA ARG A 55 -2.34 -3.63 -0.20
C ARG A 55 -1.69 -4.97 0.10
N ALA A 56 -1.44 -5.30 1.38
CA ALA A 56 -0.72 -6.52 1.76
C ALA A 56 -1.40 -7.81 1.26
N PRO A 57 -2.75 -8.00 1.38
CA PRO A 57 -3.39 -9.21 0.87
C PRO A 57 -3.23 -9.39 -0.64
N ALA A 58 -3.40 -8.31 -1.42
CA ALA A 58 -3.24 -8.33 -2.87
C ALA A 58 -1.78 -8.54 -3.29
N PHE A 59 -0.83 -7.95 -2.57
CA PHE A 59 0.60 -8.13 -2.82
C PHE A 59 1.05 -9.57 -2.51
N VAL A 60 0.57 -10.15 -1.41
CA VAL A 60 0.82 -11.54 -1.06
C VAL A 60 0.23 -12.47 -2.12
N ARG A 61 -1.04 -12.29 -2.49
CA ARG A 61 -1.70 -13.10 -3.53
C ARG A 61 -1.00 -13.02 -4.89
N SER A 62 -0.66 -11.82 -5.34
CA SER A 62 0.04 -11.64 -6.62
C SER A 62 1.44 -12.25 -6.58
N GLY A 63 2.16 -12.14 -5.45
CA GLY A 63 3.45 -12.78 -5.23
C GLY A 63 3.37 -14.31 -5.24
N THR A 64 2.37 -14.91 -4.58
CA THR A 64 2.18 -16.37 -4.57
C THR A 64 1.83 -16.89 -5.96
N LEU A 65 0.91 -16.24 -6.67
CA LEU A 65 0.57 -16.59 -8.05
C LEU A 65 1.77 -16.49 -8.99
N ARG A 66 2.59 -15.44 -8.88
CA ARG A 66 3.83 -15.32 -9.68
C ARG A 66 4.80 -16.46 -9.39
N ARG A 67 5.00 -16.81 -8.11
CA ARG A 67 5.87 -17.95 -7.73
C ARG A 67 5.36 -19.27 -8.30
N HIS A 68 4.05 -19.51 -8.25
CA HIS A 68 3.46 -20.69 -8.87
C HIS A 68 3.66 -20.67 -10.39
N ALA A 69 3.36 -19.55 -11.05
CA ALA A 69 3.55 -19.40 -12.49
C ALA A 69 5.01 -19.66 -12.91
N PHE A 70 6.01 -19.15 -12.17
CA PHE A 70 7.42 -19.46 -12.46
C PHE A 70 7.76 -20.93 -12.25
N ARG A 71 7.21 -21.58 -11.23
CA ARG A 71 7.43 -23.01 -10.96
C ARG A 71 6.75 -23.93 -11.97
N THR A 72 5.65 -23.49 -12.58
CA THR A 72 4.89 -24.25 -13.58
C THR A 72 5.02 -23.69 -14.99
N ALA A 73 5.90 -22.70 -15.22
CA ALA A 73 6.08 -22.05 -16.51
C ALA A 73 6.49 -23.06 -17.59
N PHE A 74 7.21 -24.10 -17.17
CA PHE A 74 7.59 -25.23 -18.01
C PHE A 74 6.77 -26.45 -17.56
N LEU A 75 5.56 -26.59 -18.08
CA LEU A 75 4.97 -27.93 -18.10
C LEU A 75 5.88 -28.81 -18.96
N PRO A 76 6.22 -30.04 -18.52
CA PRO A 76 6.77 -31.03 -19.43
C PRO A 76 5.85 -31.10 -20.64
N GLN A 77 6.35 -30.71 -21.82
CA GLN A 77 5.60 -30.87 -23.06
C GLN A 77 5.32 -32.36 -23.17
N ARG A 78 4.05 -32.75 -22.99
CA ARG A 78 3.64 -34.12 -23.30
C ARG A 78 3.79 -34.27 -24.79
N ASP A 79 4.66 -35.18 -25.20
CA ASP A 79 4.83 -35.54 -26.59
C ASP A 79 3.43 -35.80 -27.19
N PRO A 80 2.97 -34.95 -28.12
CA PRO A 80 1.67 -35.12 -28.76
C PRO A 80 1.58 -36.44 -29.53
N ASP A 81 2.72 -37.05 -29.85
CA ASP A 81 2.84 -38.31 -30.58
C ASP A 81 3.19 -39.50 -29.67
N ALA A 82 3.13 -39.32 -28.34
CA ALA A 82 3.37 -40.40 -27.38
C ALA A 82 2.48 -41.62 -27.64
N ARG A 83 3.05 -42.83 -27.52
CA ARG A 83 2.36 -44.11 -27.73
C ARG A 83 1.07 -44.19 -26.89
N GLY A 84 -0.07 -44.30 -27.55
CA GLY A 84 -1.40 -44.30 -26.92
C GLY A 84 -2.21 -43.00 -27.09
N ARG A 85 -1.57 -41.92 -27.56
CA ARG A 85 -2.26 -40.71 -28.02
C ARG A 85 -2.29 -40.70 -29.54
N ARG A 86 -3.30 -41.34 -30.14
CA ARG A 86 -3.55 -41.15 -31.58
C ARG A 86 -4.02 -39.72 -31.79
N ARG A 87 -3.33 -38.95 -32.64
CA ARG A 87 -3.83 -37.66 -33.10
C ARG A 87 -5.26 -37.85 -33.63
N PRO A 88 -6.24 -37.02 -33.22
CA PRO A 88 -7.50 -36.93 -33.95
C PRO A 88 -7.14 -36.68 -35.42
N ARG A 89 -7.46 -37.64 -36.29
CA ARG A 89 -7.23 -37.46 -37.72
C ARG A 89 -8.11 -36.29 -38.14
N ALA A 90 -7.51 -35.29 -38.79
CA ALA A 90 -8.29 -34.23 -39.41
C ALA A 90 -9.40 -34.88 -40.26
N PRO A 91 -10.63 -34.35 -40.24
CA PRO A 91 -11.70 -34.85 -41.10
C PRO A 91 -11.14 -35.01 -42.51
N GLY A 92 -11.20 -36.24 -43.05
CA GLY A 92 -10.70 -36.51 -44.40
C GLY A 92 -11.43 -35.60 -45.37
N ALA A 93 -10.69 -34.92 -46.26
CA ALA A 93 -11.31 -34.15 -47.32
C ALA A 93 -12.27 -35.06 -48.08
N ALA A 94 -13.57 -34.72 -48.08
CA ALA A 94 -14.55 -35.44 -48.87
C ALA A 94 -14.10 -35.40 -50.34
N PRO A 95 -14.22 -36.51 -51.09
CA PRO A 95 -13.84 -36.52 -52.49
C PRO A 95 -14.64 -35.44 -53.22
N ALA A 96 -13.94 -34.61 -54.00
CA ALA A 96 -14.61 -33.67 -54.90
C ALA A 96 -15.41 -34.48 -55.91
N ALA A 97 -16.73 -34.24 -55.95
CA ALA A 97 -17.61 -34.86 -56.93
C ALA A 97 -17.14 -34.49 -58.34
N ALA A 98 -17.09 -35.49 -59.23
CA ALA A 98 -16.72 -35.36 -60.64
C ALA A 98 -17.89 -34.78 -61.46
#